data_AF-A0A836ESI4-F1
#
_entry.id   AF-A0A836ESI4-F1
#
_cell.length_a   1.000
_cell.length_b   1.000
_cell.length_c   1.000
_cell.angle_alpha   90.00
_cell.angle_beta   90.00
_cell.angle_gamma   90.00
#
_symmetry.space_group_name_H-M   'P 1'
#
loop_
_entity.id
_entity.type
_entity.pdbx_description
1 polymer ?
#
loop_
_entity_poly.entity_id
_entity_poly.type
_entity_poly.pdbx_seq_one_letter_code
_entity_poly.pdbx_strand_id
1 'polypeptide(L)'
;SRLASMDLDTAIMEAKKAIHCFFNNDFDEAKKIMEPWADSSMYHSLGTSVFAFLEAILTFEQKHIVKASEKLKQCMSVCSKHRKHISITQNIGKIVKKINYDTYTNEEVHAELCYAESLLLKSMLTFVEDETLVSFVKAGLKIRTCFLSYKECMTILKNRKWENNIHKVHFESGVRMGIGAFNLMISLLPARIIRLLEFIGFSGDKDYGLMELKAGYGERRGLRQILCVMTLLSYNLIVCIVLSHSDGDLEWCEQVLEQELSLYPNGVWFLFFKGRLEFTRGNFEESIDWYIKSWKSQNVWPQFHHICYWELMWTHCSLQQWNNAATYATMLVNESNWSRTIYLYQKAAILLMQKPTIWSEEKQLIDNLMMLAPTYKQRIAGKSLPMEKFIISKTQRYFAQKKYLVLPVFELMYVWNLFRIVGKRQDLLLNIFKRIEEEEKELQTASKSNYDADNKALLLLLKGACLRQMQHPLLAEECLRQVLQLEKSVKEDTYLFPYATVELALLAGDQGDIQLAIGFLEDAKKNYTGYLLESRLHFRIHSDLMVLTGKNNNHTMKKHRNDHLLETAIANNSVIIAGPSADKIKI
;
A
#
# COMPACT_ATOMS: atom_id res chain seq x y z
N SER A 1 -5.73 -46.64 -15.89
CA SER A 1 -5.95 -46.23 -14.49
C SER A 1 -6.66 -44.88 -14.50
N ARG A 2 -7.84 -44.76 -13.88
CA ARG A 2 -8.42 -43.43 -13.63
C ARG A 2 -7.52 -42.76 -12.59
N LEU A 3 -6.71 -41.78 -12.99
CA LEU A 3 -6.04 -40.89 -12.06
C LEU A 3 -7.12 -40.35 -11.12
N ALA A 4 -6.96 -40.56 -9.81
CA ALA A 4 -7.88 -40.01 -8.82
C ALA A 4 -7.95 -38.49 -9.05
N SER A 5 -9.14 -37.96 -9.34
CA SER A 5 -9.35 -36.52 -9.48
C SER A 5 -9.44 -35.91 -8.08
N MET A 6 -8.66 -34.87 -7.81
CA MET A 6 -8.73 -34.10 -6.56
C MET A 6 -10.11 -33.45 -6.43
N ASP A 7 -10.87 -33.81 -5.38
CA ASP A 7 -12.17 -33.22 -5.09
C ASP A 7 -12.04 -31.87 -4.36
N LEU A 8 -13.13 -31.08 -4.37
CA LEU A 8 -13.13 -29.73 -3.81
C LEU A 8 -12.94 -29.69 -2.29
N ASP A 9 -13.49 -30.66 -1.55
CA ASP A 9 -13.39 -30.70 -0.09
C ASP A 9 -11.96 -30.97 0.35
N THR A 10 -11.32 -31.98 -0.26
CA THR A 10 -9.91 -32.30 -0.03
C THR A 10 -9.03 -31.12 -0.40
N ALA A 11 -9.28 -30.47 -1.55
CA ALA A 11 -8.51 -29.30 -1.98
C ALA A 11 -8.63 -28.11 -1.01
N ILE A 12 -9.82 -27.85 -0.45
CA ILE A 12 -10.03 -26.80 0.55
C ILE A 12 -9.32 -27.15 1.86
N MET A 13 -9.42 -28.40 2.31
CA MET A 13 -8.76 -28.88 3.53
C MET A 13 -7.24 -28.75 3.42
N GLU A 14 -6.65 -29.21 2.32
CA GLU A 14 -5.20 -29.11 2.05
C GLU A 14 -4.77 -27.65 1.92
N ALA A 15 -5.57 -26.81 1.25
CA ALA A 15 -5.32 -25.38 1.19
C ALA A 15 -5.28 -24.73 2.57
N LYS A 16 -6.22 -25.08 3.46
CA LYS A 16 -6.24 -24.59 4.84
C LYS A 16 -4.99 -25.01 5.62
N LYS A 17 -4.57 -26.28 5.49
CA LYS A 17 -3.34 -26.78 6.13
C LYS A 17 -2.11 -26.01 5.65
N ALA A 18 -1.95 -25.85 4.34
CA ALA A 18 -0.82 -25.12 3.78
C ALA A 18 -0.78 -23.64 4.21
N ILE A 19 -1.94 -22.98 4.35
CA ILE A 19 -2.02 -21.63 4.93
C ILE A 19 -1.46 -21.62 6.35
N HIS A 20 -1.88 -22.56 7.21
CA HIS A 20 -1.36 -22.66 8.57
C HIS A 20 0.15 -22.95 8.60
N CYS A 21 0.67 -23.82 7.72
CA CYS A 21 2.10 -24.04 7.57
C CYS A 21 2.83 -22.76 7.18
N PHE A 22 2.34 -22.04 6.15
CA PHE A 22 2.94 -20.79 5.68
C PHE A 22 3.04 -19.72 6.77
N PHE A 23 1.95 -19.49 7.52
CA PHE A 23 1.94 -18.47 8.57
C PHE A 23 2.67 -18.90 9.87
N ASN A 24 3.00 -20.19 10.01
CA ASN A 24 3.91 -20.71 11.03
C ASN A 24 5.37 -20.83 10.55
N ASN A 25 5.73 -20.22 9.43
CA ASN A 25 7.04 -20.27 8.78
C ASN A 25 7.46 -21.66 8.26
N ASP A 26 6.56 -22.64 8.21
CA ASP A 26 6.81 -23.94 7.58
C ASP A 26 6.50 -23.88 6.08
N PHE A 27 7.32 -23.08 5.38
CA PHE A 27 7.12 -22.77 3.96
C PHE A 27 7.31 -24.00 3.06
N ASP A 28 8.21 -24.91 3.44
CA ASP A 28 8.52 -26.09 2.64
C ASP A 28 7.40 -27.12 2.74
N GLU A 29 6.80 -27.33 3.92
CA GLU A 29 5.63 -28.19 4.05
C GLU A 29 4.43 -27.61 3.30
N ALA A 30 4.21 -26.29 3.40
CA ALA A 30 3.16 -25.62 2.64
C ALA A 30 3.32 -25.83 1.12
N LYS A 31 4.55 -25.82 0.58
CA LYS A 31 4.82 -26.13 -0.82
C LYS A 31 4.57 -27.59 -1.16
N LYS A 32 5.03 -28.53 -0.31
CA LYS A 32 4.81 -29.98 -0.51
C LYS A 32 3.33 -30.35 -0.58
N ILE A 33 2.48 -29.66 0.19
CA ILE A 33 1.03 -29.82 0.10
C ILE A 33 0.51 -29.31 -1.25
N MET A 34 1.00 -28.16 -1.72
CA MET A 34 0.46 -27.45 -2.88
C MET A 34 0.89 -28.02 -4.24
N GLU A 35 2.16 -28.35 -4.40
CA GLU A 35 2.77 -28.68 -5.70
C GLU A 35 2.21 -29.93 -6.41
N PRO A 36 1.90 -31.05 -5.72
CA PRO A 36 1.51 -32.30 -6.39
C PRO A 36 0.26 -32.20 -7.27
N TRP A 37 -0.65 -31.28 -6.95
CA TRP A 37 -1.94 -31.11 -7.64
C TRP A 37 -2.06 -29.77 -8.38
N ALA A 38 -0.96 -29.03 -8.52
CA ALA A 38 -0.95 -27.69 -9.11
C ALA A 38 -1.42 -27.65 -10.58
N ASP A 39 -1.39 -28.78 -11.27
CA ASP A 39 -1.76 -28.88 -12.70
C ASP A 39 -3.25 -29.21 -12.91
N SER A 40 -3.97 -29.60 -11.86
CA SER A 40 -5.33 -30.14 -11.96
C SER A 40 -6.33 -29.56 -10.96
N SER A 41 -5.89 -29.11 -9.77
CA SER A 41 -6.74 -28.53 -8.72
C SER A 41 -6.56 -27.02 -8.61
N MET A 42 -7.66 -26.27 -8.63
CA MET A 42 -7.63 -24.79 -8.64
C MET A 42 -6.94 -24.18 -7.42
N TYR A 43 -7.13 -24.75 -6.23
CA TYR A 43 -6.54 -24.21 -4.99
C TYR A 43 -5.05 -24.50 -4.88
N HIS A 44 -4.64 -25.70 -5.28
CA HIS A 44 -3.23 -26.08 -5.39
C HIS A 44 -2.50 -25.22 -6.41
N SER A 45 -3.09 -25.07 -7.60
CA SER A 45 -2.53 -24.23 -8.66
C SER A 45 -2.37 -22.77 -8.23
N LEU A 46 -3.38 -22.23 -7.53
CA LEU A 46 -3.33 -20.88 -6.98
C LEU A 46 -2.27 -20.76 -5.88
N GLY A 47 -2.22 -21.69 -4.93
CA GLY A 47 -1.24 -21.69 -3.84
C GLY A 47 0.19 -21.73 -4.36
N THR A 48 0.50 -22.64 -5.29
CA THR A 48 1.81 -22.69 -5.97
C THR A 48 2.10 -21.38 -6.72
N SER A 49 1.10 -20.79 -7.36
CA SER A 49 1.25 -19.50 -8.05
C SER A 49 1.52 -18.35 -7.08
N VAL A 50 0.92 -18.35 -5.89
CA VAL A 50 1.16 -17.36 -4.83
C VAL A 50 2.61 -17.47 -4.33
N PHE A 51 3.13 -18.67 -4.09
CA PHE A 51 4.54 -18.84 -3.74
C PHE A 51 5.49 -18.29 -4.80
N ALA A 52 5.25 -18.62 -6.08
CA ALA A 52 6.06 -18.09 -7.17
C ALA A 52 5.94 -16.56 -7.29
N PHE A 53 4.73 -16.02 -7.10
CA PHE A 53 4.49 -14.57 -7.11
C PHE A 53 5.23 -13.86 -5.96
N LEU A 54 5.17 -14.39 -4.74
CA LEU A 54 5.92 -13.86 -3.60
C LEU A 54 7.43 -13.91 -3.86
N GLU A 55 7.95 -15.00 -4.43
CA GLU A 55 9.35 -15.13 -4.85
C GLU A 55 9.73 -14.03 -5.85
N ALA A 56 8.92 -13.82 -6.88
CA ALA A 56 9.15 -12.78 -7.87
C ALA A 56 9.12 -11.36 -7.28
N ILE A 57 8.11 -11.05 -6.47
CA ILE A 57 7.92 -9.73 -5.87
C ILE A 57 8.91 -9.47 -4.72
N LEU A 58 9.45 -10.47 -4.03
CA LEU A 58 10.41 -10.21 -2.97
C LEU A 58 11.85 -10.14 -3.50
N THR A 59 12.19 -10.92 -4.53
CA THR A 59 13.54 -10.94 -5.11
C THR A 59 13.76 -9.84 -6.15
N PHE A 60 12.69 -9.45 -6.88
CA PHE A 60 12.75 -8.58 -8.04
C PHE A 60 13.72 -9.07 -9.13
N GLU A 61 13.91 -10.40 -9.24
CA GLU A 61 14.77 -10.99 -10.27
C GLU A 61 13.96 -11.47 -11.47
N GLN A 62 14.45 -11.17 -12.67
CA GLN A 62 13.76 -11.51 -13.93
C GLN A 62 13.42 -13.00 -14.05
N LYS A 63 14.31 -13.88 -13.57
CA LYS A 63 14.09 -15.34 -13.60
C LYS A 63 12.85 -15.75 -12.78
N HIS A 64 12.66 -15.15 -11.61
CA HIS A 64 11.53 -15.44 -10.73
C HIS A 64 10.25 -14.78 -11.25
N ILE A 65 10.34 -13.58 -11.81
CA ILE A 65 9.23 -12.89 -12.47
C ILE A 65 8.69 -13.73 -13.64
N VAL A 66 9.55 -14.28 -14.51
CA VAL A 66 9.12 -15.16 -15.61
C VAL A 66 8.48 -16.45 -15.09
N LYS A 67 9.08 -17.10 -14.10
CA LYS A 67 8.51 -18.31 -13.46
C LYS A 67 7.11 -18.04 -12.87
N ALA A 68 6.93 -16.94 -12.14
CA ALA A 68 5.65 -16.56 -11.57
C ALA A 68 4.60 -16.27 -12.65
N SER A 69 5.01 -15.59 -13.73
CA SER A 69 4.17 -15.32 -14.91
C SER A 69 3.64 -16.61 -15.54
N GLU A 70 4.48 -17.63 -15.70
CA GLU A 70 4.12 -18.93 -16.24
C GLU A 70 3.16 -19.70 -15.32
N LYS A 71 3.48 -19.76 -14.01
CA LYS A 71 2.61 -20.42 -13.02
C LYS A 71 1.23 -19.76 -12.94
N LEU A 72 1.16 -18.44 -12.99
CA LEU A 72 -0.12 -17.72 -13.01
C LEU A 72 -0.93 -18.00 -14.28
N LYS A 73 -0.30 -18.07 -15.46
CA LYS A 73 -0.98 -18.47 -16.71
C LYS A 73 -1.52 -19.90 -16.61
N GLN A 74 -0.73 -20.80 -16.03
CA GLN A 74 -1.15 -22.17 -15.77
C GLN A 74 -2.36 -22.23 -14.84
N CYS A 75 -2.32 -21.52 -13.70
CA CYS A 75 -3.44 -21.43 -12.76
C CYS A 75 -4.71 -20.89 -13.42
N MET A 76 -4.59 -19.83 -14.23
CA MET A 76 -5.73 -19.31 -14.98
C MET A 76 -6.31 -20.34 -15.96
N SER A 77 -5.46 -21.16 -16.60
CA SER A 77 -5.88 -22.25 -17.48
C SER A 77 -6.61 -23.35 -16.70
N VAL A 78 -6.07 -23.79 -15.56
CA VAL A 78 -6.70 -24.77 -14.66
C VAL A 78 -8.07 -24.26 -14.19
N CYS A 79 -8.15 -23.02 -13.70
CA CYS A 79 -9.42 -22.44 -13.29
C CYS A 79 -10.41 -22.37 -14.46
N SER A 80 -9.94 -22.00 -15.66
CA SER A 80 -10.81 -21.88 -16.84
C SER A 80 -11.46 -23.20 -17.27
N LYS A 81 -10.82 -24.35 -17.02
CA LYS A 81 -11.40 -25.68 -17.28
C LYS A 81 -12.54 -26.04 -16.33
N HIS A 82 -12.52 -25.48 -15.12
CA HIS A 82 -13.49 -25.72 -14.06
C HIS A 82 -14.58 -24.63 -13.98
N ARG A 83 -14.39 -23.52 -14.70
CA ARG A 83 -15.38 -22.45 -14.80
C ARG A 83 -16.56 -22.86 -15.66
N LYS A 84 -17.69 -22.21 -15.41
CA LYS A 84 -18.91 -22.43 -16.18
C LYS A 84 -18.74 -21.95 -17.62
N HIS A 85 -18.74 -22.88 -18.57
CA HIS A 85 -18.73 -22.55 -20.00
C HIS A 85 -20.14 -22.20 -20.47
N ILE A 86 -20.40 -20.91 -20.67
CA ILE A 86 -21.65 -20.43 -21.26
C ILE A 86 -21.50 -20.49 -22.79
N SER A 87 -22.31 -21.30 -23.46
CA SER A 87 -22.30 -21.40 -24.93
C SER A 87 -22.72 -20.06 -25.56
N ILE A 88 -22.13 -19.73 -26.72
CA ILE A 88 -22.33 -18.47 -27.45
C ILE A 88 -23.81 -18.19 -27.75
N THR A 89 -24.63 -19.24 -27.91
CA THR A 89 -26.09 -19.14 -28.11
C THR A 89 -26.86 -18.67 -26.86
N GLN A 90 -26.33 -18.88 -25.65
CA GLN A 90 -26.93 -18.37 -24.41
C GLN A 90 -26.61 -16.89 -24.14
N ASN A 91 -25.52 -16.34 -24.71
CA ASN A 91 -25.19 -14.92 -24.57
C ASN A 91 -26.18 -14.00 -25.32
N ILE A 92 -26.75 -14.45 -26.44
CA ILE A 92 -27.79 -13.70 -27.17
C ILE A 92 -29.09 -13.61 -26.33
N GLY A 93 -29.37 -14.62 -25.50
CA GLY A 93 -30.51 -14.62 -24.55
C GLY A 93 -30.28 -13.83 -23.25
N LYS A 94 -29.04 -13.41 -22.93
CA LYS A 94 -28.74 -12.63 -21.70
C LYS A 94 -29.36 -11.25 -21.68
N ILE A 95 -29.74 -10.71 -22.84
CA ILE A 95 -30.43 -9.42 -22.95
C ILE A 95 -31.90 -9.56 -22.51
N VAL A 96 -32.45 -10.79 -22.42
CA VAL A 96 -33.89 -11.04 -22.21
C VAL A 96 -34.22 -11.94 -21.00
N LYS A 97 -33.28 -12.76 -20.49
CA LYS A 97 -33.51 -13.62 -19.28
C LYS A 97 -32.52 -13.34 -18.15
N LYS A 98 -33.06 -13.11 -16.94
CA LYS A 98 -32.30 -12.98 -15.68
C LYS A 98 -31.46 -14.25 -15.45
N ILE A 99 -30.16 -14.10 -15.19
CA ILE A 99 -29.25 -15.23 -14.94
C ILE A 99 -29.70 -15.97 -13.68
N ASN A 100 -29.89 -17.28 -13.78
CA ASN A 100 -30.18 -18.13 -12.63
C ASN A 100 -28.87 -18.64 -12.01
N TYR A 101 -28.41 -17.97 -10.95
CA TYR A 101 -27.17 -18.31 -10.25
C TYR A 101 -27.22 -19.63 -9.48
N ASP A 102 -28.42 -20.18 -9.22
CA ASP A 102 -28.57 -21.50 -8.57
C ASP A 102 -28.09 -22.65 -9.46
N THR A 103 -27.91 -22.40 -10.76
CA THR A 103 -27.38 -23.39 -11.71
C THR A 103 -25.86 -23.55 -11.66
N TYR A 104 -25.14 -22.77 -10.84
CA TYR A 104 -23.69 -22.93 -10.68
C TYR A 104 -23.40 -24.06 -9.69
N THR A 105 -22.44 -24.93 -10.04
CA THR A 105 -21.90 -25.90 -9.08
C THR A 105 -20.95 -25.21 -8.09
N ASN A 106 -20.65 -25.85 -6.96
CA ASN A 106 -19.68 -25.29 -6.00
C ASN A 106 -18.30 -25.12 -6.62
N GLU A 107 -17.88 -26.10 -7.42
CA GLU A 107 -16.60 -26.06 -8.11
C GLU A 107 -16.52 -24.89 -9.11
N GLU A 108 -17.59 -24.65 -9.89
CA GLU A 108 -17.65 -23.52 -10.83
C GLU A 108 -17.55 -22.17 -10.12
N VAL A 109 -18.25 -21.99 -9.00
CA VAL A 109 -18.22 -20.73 -8.23
C VAL A 109 -16.82 -20.47 -7.65
N HIS A 110 -16.16 -21.51 -7.14
CA HIS A 110 -14.80 -21.39 -6.62
C HIS A 110 -13.77 -21.16 -7.74
N ALA A 111 -13.99 -21.73 -8.93
CA ALA A 111 -13.14 -21.51 -10.09
C ALA A 111 -13.23 -20.06 -10.61
N GLU A 112 -14.41 -19.42 -10.56
CA GLU A 112 -14.56 -17.98 -10.85
C GLU A 112 -13.71 -17.12 -9.92
N LEU A 113 -13.74 -17.41 -8.62
CA LEU A 113 -12.96 -16.68 -7.61
C LEU A 113 -11.44 -16.89 -7.79
N CYS A 114 -10.98 -18.13 -7.89
CA CYS A 114 -9.55 -18.44 -8.09
C CYS A 114 -9.02 -17.86 -9.42
N TYR A 115 -9.85 -17.80 -10.46
CA TYR A 115 -9.52 -17.11 -11.69
C TYR A 115 -9.37 -15.60 -11.49
N ALA A 116 -10.27 -14.97 -10.75
CA ALA A 116 -10.17 -13.54 -10.43
C ALA A 116 -8.91 -13.21 -9.63
N GLU A 117 -8.57 -14.04 -8.62
CA GLU A 117 -7.37 -13.93 -7.81
C GLU A 117 -6.09 -14.08 -8.65
N SER A 118 -5.98 -15.15 -9.46
CA SER A 118 -4.82 -15.37 -10.32
C SER A 118 -4.66 -14.27 -11.39
N LEU A 119 -5.77 -13.76 -11.94
CA LEU A 119 -5.75 -12.63 -12.86
C LEU A 119 -5.24 -11.36 -12.16
N LEU A 120 -5.60 -11.12 -10.89
CA LEU A 120 -5.10 -9.98 -10.13
C LEU A 120 -3.58 -10.03 -9.98
N LEU A 121 -3.07 -11.16 -9.47
CA LEU A 121 -1.64 -11.38 -9.27
C LEU A 121 -0.88 -11.24 -10.59
N LYS A 122 -1.41 -11.80 -11.68
CA LYS A 122 -0.82 -11.67 -13.01
C LYS A 122 -0.80 -10.23 -13.53
N SER A 123 -1.84 -9.46 -13.21
CA SER A 123 -1.92 -8.05 -13.59
C SER A 123 -0.91 -7.20 -12.82
N MET A 124 -0.74 -7.47 -11.52
CA MET A 124 0.28 -6.83 -10.70
C MET A 124 1.69 -7.15 -11.20
N LEU A 125 1.95 -8.41 -11.53
CA LEU A 125 3.25 -8.86 -12.06
C LEU A 125 3.59 -8.20 -13.41
N THR A 126 2.59 -7.83 -14.20
CA THR A 126 2.81 -7.14 -15.49
C THR A 126 3.51 -5.79 -15.32
N PHE A 127 3.37 -5.11 -14.17
CA PHE A 127 4.07 -3.84 -13.92
C PHE A 127 5.58 -4.00 -13.70
N VAL A 128 6.03 -5.19 -13.32
CA VAL A 128 7.44 -5.52 -13.08
C VAL A 128 8.04 -6.38 -14.21
N GLU A 129 7.21 -7.04 -15.03
CA GLU A 129 7.65 -7.85 -16.18
C GLU A 129 8.21 -7.02 -17.35
N ASP A 130 7.59 -5.87 -17.63
CA ASP A 130 7.89 -5.03 -18.80
C ASP A 130 7.80 -3.55 -18.44
N GLU A 131 8.86 -2.81 -18.76
CA GLU A 131 9.00 -1.38 -18.53
C GLU A 131 8.30 -0.50 -19.60
N THR A 132 7.46 -1.05 -20.48
CA THR A 132 6.78 -0.21 -21.50
C THR A 132 5.52 0.49 -20.98
N LEU A 133 5.18 1.64 -21.55
CA LEU A 133 3.87 2.27 -21.31
C LEU A 133 2.71 1.39 -21.79
N VAL A 134 2.95 0.53 -22.78
CA VAL A 134 1.97 -0.44 -23.29
C VAL A 134 1.65 -1.50 -22.23
N SER A 135 2.67 -2.02 -21.52
CA SER A 135 2.46 -2.96 -20.42
C SER A 135 1.63 -2.33 -19.29
N PHE A 136 1.88 -1.06 -18.98
CA PHE A 136 1.13 -0.29 -17.99
C PHE A 136 -0.37 -0.20 -18.33
N VAL A 137 -0.71 0.18 -19.57
CA VAL A 137 -2.10 0.27 -20.01
C VAL A 137 -2.77 -1.10 -20.00
N LYS A 138 -2.07 -2.14 -20.48
CA LYS A 138 -2.57 -3.53 -20.44
C LYS A 138 -2.82 -3.99 -19.01
N ALA A 139 -1.93 -3.69 -18.08
CA ALA A 139 -2.08 -4.02 -16.66
C ALA A 139 -3.31 -3.32 -16.07
N GLY A 140 -3.48 -2.02 -16.32
CA GLY A 140 -4.67 -1.26 -15.89
C GLY A 140 -5.99 -1.84 -16.42
N LEU A 141 -6.04 -2.23 -17.70
CA LEU A 141 -7.21 -2.88 -18.30
C LEU A 141 -7.51 -4.24 -17.65
N LYS A 142 -6.48 -5.04 -17.36
CA LYS A 142 -6.67 -6.34 -16.68
C LYS A 142 -7.11 -6.19 -15.22
N ILE A 143 -6.63 -5.17 -14.51
CA ILE A 143 -7.09 -4.84 -13.15
C ILE A 143 -8.59 -4.53 -13.17
N ARG A 144 -9.07 -3.77 -14.17
CA ARG A 144 -10.51 -3.54 -14.37
C ARG A 144 -11.25 -4.86 -14.59
N THR A 145 -10.76 -5.73 -15.47
CA THR A 145 -11.38 -7.04 -15.70
C THR A 145 -11.45 -7.86 -14.41
N CYS A 146 -10.39 -7.86 -13.60
CA CYS A 146 -10.35 -8.54 -12.32
C CYS A 146 -11.41 -7.99 -11.35
N PHE A 147 -11.55 -6.66 -11.23
CA PHE A 147 -12.60 -6.05 -10.41
C PHE A 147 -14.00 -6.43 -10.87
N LEU A 148 -14.24 -6.49 -12.17
CA LEU A 148 -15.52 -6.97 -12.72
C LEU A 148 -15.77 -8.45 -12.38
N SER A 149 -14.74 -9.30 -12.44
CA SER A 149 -14.85 -10.70 -12.00
C SER A 149 -15.19 -10.82 -10.50
N TYR A 150 -14.60 -9.99 -9.64
CA TYR A 150 -14.98 -9.95 -8.23
C TYR A 150 -16.41 -9.43 -8.02
N LYS A 151 -16.85 -8.43 -8.80
CA LYS A 151 -18.25 -7.98 -8.77
C LYS A 151 -19.21 -9.08 -9.17
N GLU A 152 -18.88 -9.87 -10.18
CA GLU A 152 -19.68 -11.03 -10.56
C GLU A 152 -19.74 -12.06 -9.42
N CYS A 153 -18.60 -12.35 -8.77
CA CYS A 153 -18.57 -13.23 -7.60
C CYS A 153 -19.42 -12.69 -6.44
N MET A 154 -19.45 -11.38 -6.21
CA MET A 154 -20.33 -10.74 -5.23
C MET A 154 -21.80 -10.87 -5.62
N THR A 155 -22.13 -10.76 -6.91
CA THR A 155 -23.49 -11.00 -7.42
C THR A 155 -23.91 -12.46 -7.22
N ILE A 156 -23.01 -13.43 -7.47
CA ILE A 156 -23.24 -14.85 -7.17
C ILE A 156 -23.48 -15.04 -5.67
N LEU A 157 -22.62 -14.47 -4.82
CA LEU A 157 -22.73 -14.59 -3.35
C LEU A 157 -24.11 -14.13 -2.84
N LYS A 158 -24.62 -13.02 -3.36
CA LYS A 158 -25.91 -12.43 -2.94
C LYS A 158 -27.14 -13.13 -3.50
N ASN A 159 -27.08 -13.62 -4.74
CA ASN A 159 -28.27 -14.09 -5.46
C ASN A 159 -28.40 -15.61 -5.57
N ARG A 160 -27.34 -16.38 -5.29
CA ARG A 160 -27.39 -17.84 -5.22
C ARG A 160 -27.96 -18.30 -3.88
N LYS A 161 -28.81 -19.32 -3.89
CA LYS A 161 -29.23 -20.03 -2.67
C LYS A 161 -28.12 -20.96 -2.19
N TRP A 162 -27.72 -20.82 -0.94
CA TRP A 162 -26.57 -21.51 -0.35
C TRP A 162 -26.96 -22.59 0.68
N GLU A 163 -28.14 -23.18 0.58
CA GLU A 163 -28.72 -24.13 1.56
C GLU A 163 -27.68 -25.09 2.17
N ASN A 164 -27.38 -24.91 3.47
CA ASN A 164 -26.41 -25.68 4.26
C ASN A 164 -25.04 -25.92 3.61
N ASN A 165 -24.63 -25.02 2.72
CA ASN A 165 -23.43 -25.18 1.91
C ASN A 165 -22.17 -24.80 2.71
N ILE A 166 -21.42 -25.81 3.16
CA ILE A 166 -20.16 -25.64 3.88
C ILE A 166 -19.10 -24.88 3.07
N HIS A 167 -19.17 -24.91 1.74
CA HIS A 167 -18.20 -24.22 0.88
C HIS A 167 -18.47 -22.73 0.75
N LYS A 168 -19.71 -22.27 1.04
CA LYS A 168 -20.09 -20.85 1.02
C LYS A 168 -19.08 -20.01 1.78
N VAL A 169 -18.68 -20.47 2.96
CA VAL A 169 -17.81 -19.73 3.87
C VAL A 169 -16.45 -19.40 3.25
N HIS A 170 -15.92 -20.31 2.45
CA HIS A 170 -14.62 -20.13 1.79
C HIS A 170 -14.73 -19.20 0.59
N PHE A 171 -15.79 -19.34 -0.22
CA PHE A 171 -16.07 -18.43 -1.31
C PHE A 171 -16.35 -17.00 -0.81
N GLU A 172 -17.25 -16.86 0.17
CA GLU A 172 -17.60 -15.59 0.80
C GLU A 172 -16.36 -14.86 1.32
N SER A 173 -15.47 -15.56 2.03
CA SER A 173 -14.24 -14.95 2.53
C SER A 173 -13.37 -14.36 1.42
N GLY A 174 -13.25 -15.03 0.27
CA GLY A 174 -12.43 -14.53 -0.85
C GLY A 174 -13.09 -13.40 -1.62
N VAL A 175 -14.42 -13.45 -1.81
CA VAL A 175 -15.19 -12.37 -2.42
C VAL A 175 -15.08 -11.09 -1.60
N ARG A 176 -15.28 -11.18 -0.27
CA ARG A 176 -15.16 -10.05 0.64
C ARG A 176 -13.74 -9.49 0.68
N MET A 177 -12.73 -10.35 0.72
CA MET A 177 -11.32 -9.96 0.64
C MET A 177 -11.04 -9.11 -0.61
N GLY A 178 -11.40 -9.62 -1.80
CA GLY A 178 -11.13 -8.92 -3.05
C GLY A 178 -11.94 -7.64 -3.21
N ILE A 179 -13.26 -7.68 -2.97
CA ILE A 179 -14.13 -6.50 -3.06
C ILE A 179 -13.71 -5.42 -2.07
N GLY A 180 -13.38 -5.83 -0.84
CA GLY A 180 -12.90 -4.94 0.21
C GLY A 180 -11.58 -4.26 -0.17
N ALA A 181 -10.59 -5.06 -0.61
CA ALA A 181 -9.29 -4.56 -1.02
C ALA A 181 -9.38 -3.60 -2.23
N PHE A 182 -10.18 -3.94 -3.26
CA PHE A 182 -10.39 -3.05 -4.41
C PHE A 182 -11.00 -1.72 -3.97
N ASN A 183 -12.13 -1.75 -3.28
CA ASN A 183 -12.81 -0.52 -2.88
C ASN A 183 -11.91 0.38 -2.02
N LEU A 184 -11.16 -0.21 -1.08
CA LEU A 184 -10.20 0.48 -0.26
C LEU A 184 -9.08 1.10 -1.10
N MET A 185 -8.35 0.31 -1.89
CA MET A 185 -7.17 0.79 -2.63
C MET A 185 -7.52 1.85 -3.68
N ILE A 186 -8.68 1.74 -4.32
CA ILE A 186 -9.14 2.71 -5.32
C ILE A 186 -9.49 4.04 -4.66
N SER A 187 -10.12 4.00 -3.48
CA SER A 187 -10.51 5.20 -2.74
C SER A 187 -9.31 6.07 -2.31
N LEU A 188 -8.11 5.51 -2.28
CA LEU A 188 -6.88 6.21 -1.91
C LEU A 188 -6.22 6.96 -3.08
N LEU A 189 -6.68 6.75 -4.32
CA LEU A 189 -6.10 7.35 -5.50
C LEU A 189 -6.49 8.84 -5.63
N PRO A 190 -5.60 9.74 -6.07
CA PRO A 190 -5.95 11.14 -6.28
C PRO A 190 -7.15 11.33 -7.23
N ALA A 191 -7.95 12.37 -6.99
CA ALA A 191 -9.20 12.64 -7.72
C ALA A 191 -9.09 12.71 -9.27
N ARG A 192 -7.91 13.00 -9.83
CA ARG A 192 -7.69 12.94 -11.28
C ARG A 192 -7.69 11.48 -11.79
N ILE A 193 -7.09 10.56 -11.03
CA ILE A 193 -7.02 9.14 -11.36
C ILE A 193 -8.38 8.48 -11.14
N ILE A 194 -9.06 8.79 -10.02
CA ILE A 194 -10.42 8.29 -9.74
C ILE A 194 -11.36 8.62 -10.90
N ARG A 195 -11.41 9.88 -11.37
CA ARG A 195 -12.29 10.28 -12.48
C ARG A 195 -12.04 9.49 -13.77
N LEU A 196 -10.78 9.19 -14.09
CA LEU A 196 -10.42 8.36 -15.25
C LEU A 196 -10.92 6.92 -15.09
N LEU A 197 -10.82 6.39 -13.88
CA LEU A 197 -11.29 5.05 -13.55
C LEU A 197 -12.83 4.97 -13.51
N GLU A 198 -13.51 5.97 -12.97
CA GLU A 198 -14.97 6.05 -12.94
C GLU A 198 -15.57 6.09 -14.34
N PHE A 199 -14.93 6.81 -15.27
CA PHE A 199 -15.33 6.85 -16.68
C PHE A 199 -15.32 5.46 -17.32
N ILE A 200 -14.41 4.57 -16.90
CA ILE A 200 -14.38 3.17 -17.35
C ILE A 200 -15.21 2.23 -16.44
N GLY A 201 -16.06 2.76 -15.55
CA GLY A 201 -16.97 1.98 -14.70
C GLY A 201 -16.35 1.43 -13.41
N PHE A 202 -15.28 2.06 -12.93
CA PHE A 202 -14.51 1.65 -11.76
C PHE A 202 -14.59 2.73 -10.68
N SER A 203 -15.23 2.41 -9.55
CA SER A 203 -15.30 3.31 -8.40
C SER A 203 -14.87 2.56 -7.14
N GLY A 204 -14.32 3.31 -6.19
CA GLY A 204 -13.90 2.80 -4.89
C GLY A 204 -14.60 3.56 -3.77
N ASP A 205 -15.06 2.81 -2.78
CA ASP A 205 -15.64 3.34 -1.55
C ASP A 205 -14.85 2.84 -0.34
N LYS A 206 -14.20 3.77 0.35
CA LYS A 206 -13.32 3.45 1.48
C LYS A 206 -14.07 2.70 2.59
N ASP A 207 -15.24 3.20 2.99
CA ASP A 207 -15.98 2.70 4.15
C ASP A 207 -16.61 1.35 3.82
N TYR A 208 -17.16 1.20 2.61
CA TYR A 208 -17.61 -0.10 2.12
C TYR A 208 -16.45 -1.10 2.02
N GLY A 209 -15.28 -0.66 1.54
CA GLY A 209 -14.08 -1.49 1.47
C GLY A 209 -13.64 -2.02 2.83
N LEU A 210 -13.58 -1.14 3.84
CA LEU A 210 -13.25 -1.52 5.22
C LEU A 210 -14.33 -2.42 5.85
N MET A 211 -15.61 -2.15 5.59
CA MET A 211 -16.72 -2.97 6.07
C MET A 211 -16.62 -4.41 5.53
N GLU A 212 -16.38 -4.58 4.23
CA GLU A 212 -16.25 -5.90 3.60
C GLU A 212 -15.02 -6.66 4.12
N LEU A 213 -13.88 -5.99 4.30
CA LEU A 213 -12.69 -6.59 4.91
C LEU A 213 -12.94 -7.02 6.37
N LYS A 214 -13.60 -6.17 7.18
CA LYS A 214 -13.97 -6.51 8.57
C LYS A 214 -14.97 -7.67 8.63
N ALA A 215 -15.94 -7.73 7.71
CA ALA A 215 -16.86 -8.86 7.60
C ALA A 215 -16.13 -10.16 7.19
N GLY A 216 -15.19 -10.08 6.24
CA GLY A 216 -14.35 -11.21 5.85
C GLY A 216 -13.41 -11.68 6.97
N TYR A 217 -12.91 -10.75 7.80
CA TYR A 217 -12.16 -11.06 9.02
C TYR A 217 -13.03 -11.78 10.07
N GLY A 218 -14.28 -11.36 10.26
CA GLY A 218 -15.20 -11.93 11.24
C GLY A 218 -15.57 -13.39 10.97
N GLU A 219 -15.46 -13.86 9.73
CA GLU A 219 -15.71 -15.25 9.36
C GLU A 219 -14.42 -16.09 9.44
N ARG A 220 -14.08 -16.51 10.67
CA ARG A 220 -12.84 -17.26 11.01
C ARG A 220 -12.65 -18.60 10.29
N ARG A 221 -13.71 -19.18 9.72
CA ARG A 221 -13.63 -20.47 9.00
C ARG A 221 -13.19 -20.29 7.55
N GLY A 222 -13.29 -19.08 7.00
CA GLY A 222 -13.01 -18.78 5.61
C GLY A 222 -11.52 -18.92 5.26
N LEU A 223 -11.23 -19.43 4.04
CA LEU A 223 -9.84 -19.61 3.60
C LEU A 223 -9.09 -18.27 3.45
N ARG A 224 -9.78 -17.19 3.06
CA ARG A 224 -9.15 -15.87 2.82
C ARG A 224 -9.24 -14.94 4.02
N GLN A 225 -9.73 -15.40 5.17
CA GLN A 225 -9.86 -14.59 6.38
C GLN A 225 -8.52 -13.93 6.76
N ILE A 226 -7.42 -14.69 6.71
CA ILE A 226 -6.09 -14.20 7.06
C ILE A 226 -5.61 -13.10 6.09
N LEU A 227 -6.04 -13.14 4.82
CA LEU A 227 -5.70 -12.10 3.85
C LEU A 227 -6.49 -10.81 4.12
N CYS A 228 -7.70 -10.89 4.67
CA CYS A 228 -8.41 -9.71 5.18
C CYS A 228 -7.64 -9.07 6.34
N VAL A 229 -7.14 -9.88 7.27
CA VAL A 229 -6.29 -9.41 8.38
C VAL A 229 -5.04 -8.71 7.87
N MET A 230 -4.28 -9.37 6.98
CA MET A 230 -3.05 -8.81 6.40
C MET A 230 -3.31 -7.49 5.66
N THR A 231 -4.44 -7.40 4.93
CA THR A 231 -4.84 -6.18 4.22
C THR A 231 -5.16 -5.05 5.20
N LEU A 232 -5.95 -5.33 6.25
CA LEU A 232 -6.32 -4.32 7.25
C LEU A 232 -5.12 -3.88 8.10
N LEU A 233 -4.22 -4.79 8.48
CA LEU A 233 -2.97 -4.45 9.18
C LEU A 233 -2.08 -3.57 8.30
N SER A 234 -1.89 -3.95 7.03
CA SER A 234 -1.12 -3.15 6.07
C SER A 234 -1.73 -1.75 5.88
N TYR A 235 -3.06 -1.68 5.77
CA TYR A 235 -3.75 -0.41 5.64
C TYR A 235 -3.50 0.51 6.84
N ASN A 236 -3.78 0.02 8.05
CA ASN A 236 -3.71 0.82 9.28
C ASN A 236 -2.27 1.18 9.69
N LEU A 237 -1.31 0.25 9.53
CA LEU A 237 0.06 0.40 10.05
C LEU A 237 1.08 0.84 9.01
N ILE A 238 0.74 0.86 7.72
CA ILE A 238 1.66 1.25 6.64
C ILE A 238 1.01 2.31 5.75
N VAL A 239 -0.14 2.00 5.14
CA VAL A 239 -0.74 2.87 4.13
C VAL A 239 -1.19 4.20 4.72
N CYS A 240 -1.86 4.21 5.87
CA CYS A 240 -2.25 5.44 6.56
C CYS A 240 -1.06 6.35 6.84
N ILE A 241 0.07 5.79 7.29
CA ILE A 241 1.28 6.56 7.62
C ILE A 241 1.94 7.12 6.35
N VAL A 242 2.01 6.34 5.28
CA VAL A 242 2.71 6.77 4.05
C VAL A 242 1.89 7.80 3.27
N LEU A 243 0.57 7.60 3.20
CA LEU A 243 -0.35 8.35 2.33
C LEU A 243 -1.23 9.36 3.03
N SER A 244 -1.24 9.45 4.37
CA SER A 244 -2.06 10.41 5.12
C SER A 244 -1.31 10.99 6.32
N HIS A 245 -1.86 12.05 6.91
CA HIS A 245 -1.39 12.56 8.20
C HIS A 245 -2.25 12.09 9.39
N SER A 246 -3.11 11.09 9.17
CA SER A 246 -3.93 10.42 10.19
C SER A 246 -3.36 9.06 10.60
N ASP A 247 -3.58 8.67 11.86
CA ASP A 247 -3.32 7.29 12.31
C ASP A 247 -4.40 6.34 11.79
N GLY A 248 -4.03 5.07 11.61
CA GLY A 248 -4.99 3.98 11.48
C GLY A 248 -5.64 3.61 12.82
N ASP A 249 -6.48 2.59 12.77
CA ASP A 249 -7.14 1.99 13.94
C ASP A 249 -6.14 1.10 14.72
N LEU A 250 -5.32 1.73 15.58
CA LEU A 250 -4.24 1.05 16.31
C LEU A 250 -4.76 0.10 17.41
N GLU A 251 -5.94 0.39 17.98
CA GLU A 251 -6.58 -0.47 18.98
C GLU A 251 -7.05 -1.77 18.33
N TRP A 252 -7.72 -1.68 17.17
CA TRP A 252 -8.08 -2.87 16.40
C TRP A 252 -6.83 -3.68 15.98
N CYS A 253 -5.74 -3.01 15.59
CA CYS A 253 -4.50 -3.69 15.24
C CYS A 253 -3.91 -4.49 16.42
N GLU A 254 -3.90 -3.92 17.62
CA GLU A 254 -3.43 -4.62 18.83
C GLU A 254 -4.27 -5.87 19.11
N GLN A 255 -5.60 -5.73 19.17
CA GLN A 255 -6.51 -6.83 19.44
C GLN A 255 -6.36 -7.98 18.43
N VAL A 256 -6.23 -7.64 17.14
CA VAL A 256 -6.03 -8.64 16.09
C VAL A 256 -4.66 -9.29 16.18
N LEU A 257 -3.60 -8.52 16.46
CA LEU A 257 -2.27 -9.09 16.58
C LEU A 257 -2.14 -10.02 17.78
N GLU A 258 -2.76 -9.72 18.92
CA GLU A 258 -2.84 -10.64 20.06
C GLU A 258 -3.50 -11.97 19.66
N GLN A 259 -4.61 -11.92 18.94
CA GLN A 259 -5.32 -13.11 18.47
C GLN A 259 -4.48 -13.92 17.47
N GLU A 260 -3.90 -13.28 16.45
CA GLU A 260 -3.11 -14.00 15.45
C GLU A 260 -1.79 -14.51 16.02
N LEU A 261 -1.13 -13.79 16.94
CA LEU A 261 0.07 -14.28 17.63
C LEU A 261 -0.24 -15.44 18.58
N SER A 262 -1.46 -15.56 19.10
CA SER A 262 -1.87 -16.75 19.86
C SER A 262 -1.94 -18.01 18.99
N LEU A 263 -2.22 -17.85 17.69
CA LEU A 263 -2.29 -18.93 16.71
C LEU A 263 -0.94 -19.18 16.02
N TYR A 264 -0.15 -18.13 15.80
CA TYR A 264 1.11 -18.12 15.06
C TYR A 264 2.21 -17.42 15.87
N PRO A 265 2.61 -17.96 17.04
CA PRO A 265 3.47 -17.26 18.00
C PRO A 265 4.87 -16.89 17.47
N ASN A 266 5.33 -17.61 16.45
CA ASN A 266 6.60 -17.37 15.77
C ASN A 266 6.42 -16.92 14.31
N GLY A 267 5.20 -16.67 13.84
CA GLY A 267 4.94 -16.31 12.45
C GLY A 267 5.59 -14.97 12.07
N VAL A 268 6.46 -14.98 11.06
CA VAL A 268 7.28 -13.82 10.65
C VAL A 268 6.41 -12.58 10.38
N TRP A 269 5.23 -12.76 9.76
CA TRP A 269 4.33 -11.68 9.41
C TRP A 269 3.73 -10.97 10.63
N PHE A 270 3.25 -11.72 11.62
CA PHE A 270 2.60 -11.14 12.80
C PHE A 270 3.61 -10.53 13.76
N LEU A 271 4.81 -11.13 13.87
CA LEU A 271 5.93 -10.52 14.58
C LEU A 271 6.34 -9.18 13.94
N PHE A 272 6.43 -9.14 12.61
CA PHE A 272 6.70 -7.91 11.87
C PHE A 272 5.63 -6.83 12.12
N PHE A 273 4.35 -7.19 12.02
CA PHE A 273 3.27 -6.23 12.25
C PHE A 273 3.17 -5.77 13.70
N LYS A 274 3.53 -6.61 14.68
CA LYS A 274 3.65 -6.18 16.08
C LYS A 274 4.78 -5.16 16.25
N GLY A 275 5.95 -5.38 15.64
CA GLY A 275 7.00 -4.36 15.59
C GLY A 275 6.52 -3.07 14.94
N ARG A 276 5.74 -3.16 13.85
CA ARG A 276 5.15 -2.00 13.18
C ARG A 276 4.12 -1.24 14.02
N LEU A 277 3.33 -1.95 14.82
CA LEU A 277 2.42 -1.34 15.79
C LEU A 277 3.19 -0.52 16.82
N GLU A 278 4.22 -1.11 17.45
CA GLU A 278 5.03 -0.42 18.45
C GLU A 278 5.79 0.77 17.85
N PHE A 279 6.35 0.61 16.65
CA PHE A 279 6.98 1.71 15.92
C PHE A 279 5.99 2.86 15.71
N THR A 280 4.77 2.56 15.26
CA THR A 280 3.73 3.57 15.01
C THR A 280 3.28 4.28 16.29
N ARG A 281 3.37 3.62 17.45
CA ARG A 281 3.11 4.20 18.77
C ARG A 281 4.24 5.10 19.28
N GLY A 282 5.42 5.02 18.67
CA GLY A 282 6.64 5.69 19.17
C GLY A 282 7.40 4.86 20.21
N ASN A 283 7.02 3.60 20.40
CA ASN A 283 7.70 2.64 21.28
C ASN A 283 8.89 2.01 20.52
N PHE A 284 9.88 2.85 20.19
CA PHE A 284 10.96 2.48 19.29
C PHE A 284 11.81 1.32 19.83
N GLU A 285 12.12 1.33 21.11
CA GLU A 285 12.90 0.28 21.76
C GLU A 285 12.20 -1.09 21.66
N GLU A 286 10.91 -1.16 21.98
CA GLU A 286 10.13 -2.40 21.85
C GLU A 286 9.99 -2.84 20.40
N SER A 287 9.83 -1.88 19.47
CA SER A 287 9.73 -2.20 18.04
C SER A 287 11.00 -2.89 17.51
N ILE A 288 12.18 -2.51 18.00
CA ILE A 288 13.46 -3.17 17.66
C ILE A 288 13.41 -4.64 18.05
N ASP A 289 12.98 -4.94 19.28
CA ASP A 289 12.92 -6.32 19.78
C ASP A 289 11.99 -7.18 18.93
N TRP A 290 10.81 -6.66 18.56
CA TRP A 290 9.85 -7.37 17.71
C TRP A 290 10.36 -7.57 16.28
N TYR A 291 11.00 -6.57 15.67
CA TYR A 291 11.60 -6.74 14.35
C TYR A 291 12.75 -7.74 14.37
N ILE A 292 13.59 -7.74 15.41
CA ILE A 292 14.66 -8.73 15.60
C ILE A 292 14.07 -10.14 15.75
N LYS A 293 13.03 -10.29 16.58
CA LYS A 293 12.33 -11.57 16.75
C LYS A 293 11.72 -12.04 15.42
N SER A 294 11.15 -11.13 14.64
CA SER A 294 10.55 -11.41 13.34
C SER A 294 11.58 -11.98 12.36
N TRP A 295 12.65 -11.25 12.04
CA TRP A 295 13.58 -11.73 11.02
C TRP A 295 14.32 -13.01 11.45
N LYS A 296 14.59 -13.18 12.76
CA LYS A 296 15.21 -14.41 13.28
C LYS A 296 14.28 -15.63 13.31
N SER A 297 12.97 -15.46 13.09
CA SER A 297 11.99 -16.54 13.20
C SER A 297 12.06 -17.58 12.05
N GLN A 298 12.77 -17.25 10.97
CA GLN A 298 12.93 -18.13 9.80
C GLN A 298 14.16 -17.72 8.98
N ASN A 299 14.74 -18.65 8.21
CA ASN A 299 15.87 -18.39 7.29
C ASN A 299 15.61 -18.86 5.85
N VAL A 300 14.40 -19.34 5.55
CA VAL A 300 14.03 -19.87 4.23
C VAL A 300 13.90 -18.74 3.20
N TRP A 301 13.43 -17.57 3.64
CA TRP A 301 13.19 -16.38 2.83
C TRP A 301 13.98 -15.19 3.39
N PRO A 302 15.24 -14.99 2.96
CA PRO A 302 16.05 -13.85 3.38
C PRO A 302 15.40 -12.49 3.09
N GLN A 303 14.49 -12.43 2.12
CA GLN A 303 13.82 -11.19 1.75
C GLN A 303 12.90 -10.66 2.87
N PHE A 304 12.36 -11.53 3.74
CA PHE A 304 11.66 -11.06 4.94
C PHE A 304 12.61 -10.40 5.95
N HIS A 305 13.88 -10.79 5.96
CA HIS A 305 14.89 -10.11 6.77
C HIS A 305 15.10 -8.69 6.26
N HIS A 306 15.17 -8.50 4.94
CA HIS A 306 15.37 -7.18 4.33
C HIS A 306 14.26 -6.19 4.70
N ILE A 307 13.00 -6.64 4.76
CA ILE A 307 11.89 -5.79 5.21
C ILE A 307 12.09 -5.39 6.68
N CYS A 308 12.55 -6.30 7.55
CA CYS A 308 12.85 -5.97 8.94
C CYS A 308 14.08 -5.06 9.07
N TYR A 309 15.13 -5.26 8.26
CA TYR A 309 16.32 -4.40 8.25
C TYR A 309 15.99 -2.98 7.85
N TRP A 310 15.06 -2.80 6.90
CA TRP A 310 14.52 -1.49 6.55
C TRP A 310 13.86 -0.79 7.74
N GLU A 311 12.96 -1.48 8.45
CA GLU A 311 12.30 -0.90 9.63
C GLU A 311 13.29 -0.65 10.78
N LEU A 312 14.23 -1.57 11.03
CA LEU A 312 15.27 -1.42 12.05
C LEU A 312 16.20 -0.23 11.75
N MET A 313 16.60 -0.04 10.50
CA MET A 313 17.37 1.14 10.07
C MET A 313 16.61 2.43 10.41
N TRP A 314 15.33 2.53 10.05
CA TRP A 314 14.53 3.73 10.33
C TRP A 314 14.25 3.93 11.83
N THR A 315 14.11 2.85 12.58
CA THR A 315 13.94 2.89 14.04
C THR A 315 15.20 3.44 14.70
N HIS A 316 16.39 2.97 14.31
CA HIS A 316 17.65 3.53 14.80
C HIS A 316 17.90 4.96 14.31
N CYS A 317 17.50 5.33 13.09
CA CYS A 317 17.52 6.74 12.66
C CYS A 317 16.62 7.62 13.53
N SER A 318 15.44 7.13 13.92
CA SER A 318 14.50 7.85 14.80
C SER A 318 15.08 8.06 16.20
N LEU A 319 15.83 7.07 16.70
CA LEU A 319 16.62 7.15 17.94
C LEU A 319 17.95 7.90 17.78
N GLN A 320 18.30 8.34 16.57
CA GLN A 320 19.59 8.96 16.22
C GLN A 320 20.82 8.09 16.54
N GLN A 321 20.64 6.76 16.54
CA GLN A 321 21.69 5.76 16.74
C GLN A 321 22.36 5.42 15.41
N TRP A 322 23.17 6.34 14.89
CA TRP A 322 23.72 6.27 13.53
C TRP A 322 24.51 5.01 13.22
N ASN A 323 25.28 4.47 14.17
CA ASN A 323 26.07 3.25 13.98
C ASN A 323 25.17 2.03 13.73
N ASN A 324 24.15 1.85 14.57
CA ASN A 324 23.19 0.75 14.41
C ASN A 324 22.39 0.89 13.11
N ALA A 325 21.98 2.11 12.77
CA ALA A 325 21.31 2.39 11.50
C ALA A 325 22.21 2.04 10.29
N ALA A 326 23.50 2.39 10.34
CA ALA A 326 24.47 2.09 9.28
C ALA A 326 24.71 0.58 9.10
N THR A 327 24.63 -0.21 10.19
CA THR A 327 24.71 -1.68 10.12
C THR A 327 23.58 -2.25 9.27
N TYR A 328 22.32 -1.91 9.56
CA TYR A 328 21.18 -2.41 8.79
C TYR A 328 21.14 -1.85 7.36
N ALA A 329 21.54 -0.58 7.17
CA ALA A 329 21.70 -0.01 5.83
C ALA A 329 22.76 -0.79 5.01
N THR A 330 23.83 -1.26 5.65
CA THR A 330 24.86 -2.08 4.99
C THR A 330 24.33 -3.45 4.58
N MET A 331 23.55 -4.11 5.44
CA MET A 331 22.88 -5.38 5.10
C MET A 331 21.96 -5.21 3.89
N LEU A 332 21.15 -4.14 3.85
CA LEU A 332 20.30 -3.83 2.70
C LEU A 332 21.08 -3.60 1.40
N VAL A 333 22.17 -2.82 1.46
CA VAL A 333 23.03 -2.57 0.28
C VAL A 333 23.64 -3.86 -0.26
N ASN A 334 24.09 -4.74 0.64
CA ASN A 334 24.79 -5.96 0.26
C ASN A 334 23.85 -7.05 -0.25
N GLU A 335 22.67 -7.19 0.37
CA GLU A 335 21.83 -8.37 0.21
C GLU A 335 20.55 -8.14 -0.62
N SER A 336 20.02 -6.91 -0.66
CA SER A 336 18.72 -6.63 -1.29
C SER A 336 18.84 -6.01 -2.68
N ASN A 337 18.04 -6.50 -3.62
CA ASN A 337 17.93 -5.98 -4.99
C ASN A 337 16.73 -5.04 -5.23
N TRP A 338 15.85 -4.87 -4.22
CA TRP A 338 14.58 -4.15 -4.38
C TRP A 338 14.71 -2.67 -4.78
N SER A 339 15.64 -1.92 -4.18
CA SER A 339 15.98 -0.56 -4.65
C SER A 339 17.37 -0.15 -4.18
N ARG A 340 18.39 -0.63 -4.90
CA ARG A 340 19.81 -0.38 -4.57
C ARG A 340 20.16 1.11 -4.55
N THR A 341 19.58 1.91 -5.45
CA THR A 341 19.75 3.38 -5.44
C THR A 341 19.33 3.98 -4.10
N ILE A 342 18.19 3.55 -3.54
CA ILE A 342 17.71 4.04 -2.26
C ILE A 342 18.65 3.62 -1.13
N TYR A 343 19.03 2.33 -1.06
CA TYR A 343 19.86 1.82 0.03
C TYR A 343 21.26 2.44 0.06
N LEU A 344 21.89 2.62 -1.12
CA LEU A 344 23.20 3.26 -1.23
C LEU A 344 23.18 4.70 -0.70
N TYR A 345 22.18 5.48 -1.10
CA TYR A 345 22.03 6.85 -0.63
C TYR A 345 21.68 6.91 0.86
N GLN A 346 20.80 6.03 1.35
CA GLN A 346 20.46 6.00 2.78
C GLN A 346 21.67 5.72 3.64
N LYS A 347 22.50 4.73 3.27
CA LYS A 347 23.77 4.47 3.95
C LYS A 347 24.67 5.71 3.92
N ALA A 348 24.81 6.35 2.76
CA ALA A 348 25.62 7.56 2.63
C ALA A 348 25.08 8.72 3.50
N ALA A 349 23.76 8.91 3.53
CA ALA A 349 23.08 9.93 4.33
C ALA A 349 23.28 9.68 5.84
N ILE A 350 23.15 8.43 6.30
CA ILE A 350 23.39 8.04 7.70
C ILE A 350 24.83 8.33 8.10
N LEU A 351 25.80 7.95 7.26
CA LEU A 351 27.21 8.23 7.50
C LEU A 351 27.50 9.74 7.50
N LEU A 352 26.83 10.54 6.66
CA LEU A 352 26.95 12.00 6.68
C LEU A 352 26.47 12.62 7.99
N MET A 353 25.43 12.06 8.64
CA MET A 353 24.94 12.56 9.93
C MET A 353 25.98 12.45 11.06
N GLN A 354 26.95 11.54 10.92
CA GLN A 354 28.05 11.37 11.87
C GLN A 354 29.12 12.47 11.77
N LYS A 355 29.01 13.39 10.78
CA LYS A 355 30.00 14.45 10.48
C LYS A 355 31.44 13.92 10.42
N PRO A 356 31.74 12.92 9.56
CA PRO A 356 33.09 12.39 9.43
C PRO A 356 34.07 13.46 8.95
N THR A 357 35.33 13.35 9.37
CA THR A 357 36.38 14.28 8.96
C THR A 357 36.65 14.17 7.46
N ILE A 358 37.09 15.28 6.84
CA ILE A 358 37.22 15.42 5.36
C ILE A 358 38.12 14.34 4.73
N TRP A 359 39.12 13.85 5.46
CA TRP A 359 40.14 12.91 4.96
C TRP A 359 39.97 11.47 5.47
N SER A 360 38.82 11.15 6.04
CA SER A 360 38.53 9.82 6.60
C SER A 360 38.18 8.77 5.53
N GLU A 361 38.37 7.50 5.86
CA GLU A 361 37.91 6.37 5.03
C GLU A 361 36.39 6.39 4.86
N GLU A 362 35.66 6.81 5.91
CA GLU A 362 34.21 6.99 5.86
C GLU A 362 33.81 8.03 4.81
N LYS A 363 34.57 9.12 4.68
CA LYS A 363 34.30 10.14 3.66
C LYS A 363 34.48 9.60 2.25
N GLN A 364 35.52 8.82 2.01
CA GLN A 364 35.75 8.15 0.72
C GLN A 364 34.64 7.14 0.41
N LEU A 365 34.19 6.39 1.43
CA LEU A 365 33.05 5.49 1.30
C LEU A 365 31.78 6.24 0.91
N ILE A 366 31.47 7.36 1.56
CA ILE A 366 30.31 8.22 1.22
C ILE A 366 30.39 8.65 -0.25
N ASP A 367 31.55 9.12 -0.71
CA ASP A 367 31.74 9.55 -2.10
C ASP A 367 31.46 8.41 -3.09
N ASN A 368 31.97 7.21 -2.80
CA ASN A 368 31.73 6.02 -3.61
C ASN A 368 30.24 5.64 -3.64
N LEU A 369 29.56 5.65 -2.49
CA LEU A 369 28.13 5.36 -2.40
C LEU A 369 27.30 6.38 -3.20
N MET A 370 27.61 7.67 -3.09
CA MET A 370 26.94 8.75 -3.83
C MET A 370 27.16 8.65 -5.35
N MET A 371 28.34 8.19 -5.78
CA MET A 371 28.66 7.95 -7.18
C MET A 371 27.94 6.72 -7.75
N LEU A 372 27.83 5.65 -6.97
CA LEU A 372 27.18 4.40 -7.38
C LEU A 372 25.66 4.49 -7.38
N ALA A 373 25.04 5.24 -6.47
CA ALA A 373 23.58 5.26 -6.33
C ALA A 373 22.82 5.52 -7.67
N PRO A 374 23.22 6.47 -8.53
CA PRO A 374 22.56 6.70 -9.82
C PRO A 374 22.67 5.56 -10.84
N THR A 375 23.67 4.68 -10.74
CA THR A 375 23.91 3.61 -11.74
C THR A 375 22.96 2.42 -11.57
N TYR A 376 22.34 2.28 -10.40
CA TYR A 376 21.38 1.22 -10.08
C TYR A 376 19.92 1.61 -10.27
N LYS A 377 19.65 2.76 -10.89
CA LYS A 377 18.30 3.31 -11.08
C LYS A 377 17.39 2.31 -11.77
N GLN A 378 16.27 2.00 -11.15
CA GLN A 378 15.27 1.08 -11.68
C GLN A 378 14.10 1.81 -12.33
N ARG A 379 13.35 1.09 -13.17
CA ARG A 379 12.09 1.56 -13.74
C ARG A 379 11.02 0.53 -13.46
N ILE A 380 9.85 1.02 -13.04
CA ILE A 380 8.65 0.20 -12.92
C ILE A 380 7.63 0.80 -13.89
N ALA A 381 7.10 -0.04 -14.78
CA ALA A 381 6.21 0.41 -15.85
C ALA A 381 6.76 1.59 -16.69
N GLY A 382 8.08 1.59 -16.93
CA GLY A 382 8.77 2.59 -17.76
C GLY A 382 9.05 3.91 -17.09
N LYS A 383 8.62 4.08 -15.84
CA LYS A 383 8.89 5.26 -15.05
C LYS A 383 9.85 4.91 -13.92
N SER A 384 10.84 5.76 -13.72
CA SER A 384 11.70 5.67 -12.55
C SER A 384 10.91 6.02 -11.30
N LEU A 385 11.19 5.31 -10.20
CA LEU A 385 10.51 5.52 -8.94
C LEU A 385 10.71 6.96 -8.45
N PRO A 386 9.66 7.64 -7.94
CA PRO A 386 9.77 9.03 -7.49
C PRO A 386 10.90 9.24 -6.47
N MET A 387 11.07 8.30 -5.52
CA MET A 387 12.14 8.36 -4.52
C MET A 387 13.53 8.22 -5.13
N GLU A 388 13.73 7.36 -6.13
CA GLU A 388 15.03 7.24 -6.80
C GLU A 388 15.38 8.51 -7.57
N LYS A 389 14.40 9.16 -8.23
CA LYS A 389 14.64 10.45 -8.89
C LYS A 389 15.06 11.53 -7.89
N PHE A 390 14.37 11.59 -6.74
CA PHE A 390 14.71 12.51 -5.66
C PHE A 390 16.14 12.27 -5.17
N ILE A 391 16.46 11.01 -4.85
CA ILE A 391 17.79 10.62 -4.36
C ILE A 391 18.89 10.93 -5.37
N ILE A 392 18.69 10.65 -6.66
CA ILE A 392 19.68 10.94 -7.70
C ILE A 392 19.93 12.44 -7.81
N SER A 393 18.90 13.27 -7.67
CA SER A 393 19.08 14.72 -7.59
C SER A 393 19.91 15.12 -6.36
N LYS A 394 19.69 14.46 -5.21
CA LYS A 394 20.49 14.71 -3.99
C LYS A 394 21.94 14.23 -4.09
N THR A 395 22.21 13.12 -4.77
CA THR A 395 23.60 12.67 -5.01
C THR A 395 24.33 13.64 -5.94
N GLN A 396 23.65 14.18 -6.96
CA GLN A 396 24.19 15.24 -7.80
C GLN A 396 24.45 16.51 -6.98
N ARG A 397 23.50 16.87 -6.11
CA ARG A 397 23.63 18.05 -5.25
C ARG A 397 24.82 17.95 -4.30
N TYR A 398 25.05 16.76 -3.73
CA TYR A 398 26.20 16.50 -2.86
C TYR A 398 27.52 16.91 -3.53
N PHE A 399 27.76 16.50 -4.78
CA PHE A 399 28.98 16.89 -5.51
C PHE A 399 28.98 18.37 -5.89
N ALA A 400 27.84 18.94 -6.30
CA ALA A 400 27.72 20.35 -6.64
C ALA A 400 27.96 21.29 -5.43
N GLN A 401 27.66 20.82 -4.22
CA GLN A 401 27.90 21.52 -2.95
C GLN A 401 29.21 21.14 -2.27
N LYS A 402 30.22 20.74 -3.05
CA LYS A 402 31.55 20.37 -2.52
C LYS A 402 31.48 19.28 -1.44
N LYS A 403 30.71 18.22 -1.70
CA LYS A 403 30.55 17.03 -0.85
C LYS A 403 29.83 17.32 0.47
N TYR A 404 28.76 18.11 0.43
CA TYR A 404 27.94 18.48 1.58
C TYR A 404 26.44 18.39 1.25
N LEU A 405 25.65 17.96 2.22
CA LEU A 405 24.18 18.00 2.22
C LEU A 405 23.71 18.36 3.64
N VAL A 406 22.68 19.20 3.72
CA VAL A 406 22.07 19.62 4.98
C VAL A 406 21.16 18.50 5.50
N LEU A 407 21.48 17.97 6.68
CA LEU A 407 20.64 17.03 7.45
C LEU A 407 19.92 15.95 6.59
N PRO A 408 20.64 15.19 5.74
CA PRO A 408 20.02 14.35 4.72
C PRO A 408 19.11 13.25 5.29
N VAL A 409 19.39 12.74 6.49
CA VAL A 409 18.49 11.76 7.13
C VAL A 409 17.20 12.42 7.61
N PHE A 410 17.23 13.63 8.14
CA PHE A 410 16.02 14.32 8.59
C PHE A 410 15.15 14.78 7.40
N GLU A 411 15.77 15.19 6.29
CA GLU A 411 15.06 15.41 5.02
C GLU A 411 14.32 14.14 4.57
N LEU A 412 15.00 12.99 4.57
CA LEU A 412 14.35 11.72 4.24
C LEU A 412 13.26 11.34 5.25
N MET A 413 13.50 11.48 6.55
CA MET A 413 12.51 11.18 7.59
C MET A 413 11.24 12.02 7.39
N TYR A 414 11.38 13.30 7.09
CA TYR A 414 10.26 14.17 6.76
C TYR A 414 9.52 13.69 5.50
N VAL A 415 10.23 13.39 4.41
CA VAL A 415 9.65 12.84 3.18
C VAL A 415 8.93 11.49 3.42
N TRP A 416 9.44 10.67 4.34
CA TRP A 416 8.82 9.40 4.75
C TRP A 416 7.69 9.55 5.78
N ASN A 417 7.34 10.78 6.19
CA ASN A 417 6.34 11.09 7.22
C ASN A 417 6.70 10.55 8.62
N LEU A 418 7.99 10.43 8.93
CA LEU A 418 8.46 9.89 10.21
C LEU A 418 8.45 10.92 11.33
N PHE A 419 8.47 12.23 11.02
CA PHE A 419 8.39 13.30 12.03
C PHE A 419 7.12 13.19 12.89
N ARG A 420 6.02 12.74 12.29
CA ARG A 420 4.76 12.48 13.01
C ARG A 420 4.86 11.35 14.03
N ILE A 421 5.67 10.33 13.73
CA ILE A 421 5.88 9.19 14.62
C ILE A 421 6.84 9.59 15.73
N VAL A 422 7.97 10.22 15.38
CA VAL A 422 8.93 10.74 16.34
C VAL A 422 8.31 11.81 17.24
N GLY A 423 7.32 12.56 16.75
CA GLY A 423 6.59 13.56 17.55
C GLY A 423 5.87 12.99 18.77
N LYS A 424 5.62 11.67 18.82
CA LYS A 424 5.08 10.98 20.01
C LYS A 424 6.12 10.85 21.14
N ARG A 425 7.40 11.11 20.85
CA ARG A 425 8.56 11.08 21.76
C ARG A 425 9.24 12.44 21.81
N GLN A 426 8.79 13.29 22.73
CA GLN A 426 9.27 14.68 22.85
C GLN A 426 10.79 14.77 23.10
N ASP A 427 11.36 13.82 23.83
CA ASP A 427 12.80 13.70 24.08
C ASP A 427 13.60 13.57 22.79
N LEU A 428 13.16 12.69 21.89
CA LEU A 428 13.82 12.45 20.60
C LEU A 428 13.61 13.63 19.64
N LEU A 429 12.40 14.17 19.59
CA LEU A 429 12.09 15.32 18.75
C LEU A 429 12.90 16.56 19.14
N LEU A 430 13.08 16.80 20.45
CA LEU A 430 13.91 17.90 20.94
C LEU A 430 15.38 17.76 20.48
N ASN A 431 15.91 16.54 20.43
CA ASN A 431 17.25 16.29 19.91
C ASN A 431 17.34 16.60 18.40
N ILE A 432 16.31 16.25 17.62
CA ILE A 432 16.23 16.65 16.20
C ILE A 432 16.21 18.18 16.07
N PHE A 433 15.37 18.86 16.85
CA PHE A 433 15.26 20.32 16.84
C PHE A 433 16.61 21.00 17.17
N LYS A 434 17.30 20.56 18.22
CA LYS A 434 18.65 21.06 18.57
C LYS A 434 19.64 20.89 17.41
N ARG A 435 19.61 19.74 16.73
CA ARG A 435 20.49 19.50 15.59
C ARG A 435 20.16 20.39 14.40
N ILE A 436 18.90 20.72 14.17
CA ILE A 436 18.49 21.69 13.14
C ILE A 436 19.04 23.09 13.48
N GLU A 437 18.92 23.52 14.74
CA GLU A 437 19.47 24.80 15.22
C GLU A 437 21.00 24.90 15.09
N GLU A 438 21.70 23.82 15.41
CA GLU A 438 23.16 23.73 15.22
C GLU A 438 23.54 23.92 13.75
N GLU A 439 22.88 23.20 12.85
CA GLU A 439 23.17 23.26 11.41
C GLU A 439 22.80 24.62 10.81
N GLU A 440 21.73 25.25 11.29
CA GLU A 440 21.35 26.60 10.89
C GLU A 440 22.43 27.63 11.25
N LYS A 441 23.00 27.53 12.46
CA LYS A 441 24.12 28.40 12.87
C LYS A 441 25.38 28.14 12.04
N GLU A 442 25.71 26.88 11.79
CA GLU A 442 26.86 26.52 10.95
C GLU A 442 26.70 27.10 9.53
N LEU A 443 25.52 26.96 8.93
CA LEU A 443 25.22 27.49 7.59
C LEU A 443 25.38 29.02 7.52
N GLN A 444 24.93 29.75 8.54
CA GLN A 444 25.09 31.21 8.61
C GLN A 444 26.55 31.67 8.64
N THR A 445 27.42 30.88 9.26
CA THR A 445 28.86 31.17 9.36
C THR A 445 29.67 30.66 8.17
N ALA A 446 29.14 29.71 7.41
CA ALA A 446 29.83 29.09 6.29
C ALA A 446 29.97 30.04 5.09
N SER A 447 30.93 29.75 4.20
CA SER A 447 31.07 30.48 2.94
C SER A 447 29.82 30.30 2.08
N LYS A 448 29.26 31.40 1.57
CA LYS A 448 28.06 31.37 0.74
C LYS A 448 28.23 30.41 -0.44
N SER A 449 27.25 29.52 -0.56
CA SER A 449 27.10 28.55 -1.64
C SER A 449 26.05 29.05 -2.65
N ASN A 450 26.11 28.57 -3.90
CA ASN A 450 25.05 28.80 -4.90
C ASN A 450 23.69 28.19 -4.51
N TYR A 451 23.66 27.45 -3.40
CA TYR A 451 22.53 26.69 -2.90
C TYR A 451 22.14 27.09 -1.47
N ASP A 452 22.62 28.23 -0.99
CA ASP A 452 22.37 28.72 0.36
C ASP A 452 20.88 28.91 0.64
N ALA A 453 20.13 29.45 -0.34
CA ALA A 453 18.68 29.61 -0.24
C ALA A 453 17.94 28.26 -0.15
N ASP A 454 18.33 27.27 -0.98
CA ASP A 454 17.79 25.90 -0.94
C ASP A 454 18.03 25.27 0.45
N ASN A 455 19.26 25.36 0.95
CA ASN A 455 19.66 24.83 2.26
C ASN A 455 18.87 25.49 3.41
N LYS A 456 18.74 26.83 3.38
CA LYS A 456 17.99 27.60 4.37
C LYS A 456 16.50 27.23 4.34
N ALA A 457 15.91 27.13 3.16
CA ALA A 457 14.52 26.73 2.99
C ALA A 457 14.26 25.31 3.54
N LEU A 458 15.18 24.37 3.31
CA LEU A 458 15.08 23.02 3.89
C LEU A 458 15.16 23.05 5.42
N LEU A 459 16.11 23.79 6.01
CA LEU A 459 16.19 23.92 7.46
C LEU A 459 14.92 24.51 8.07
N LEU A 460 14.39 25.59 7.48
CA LEU A 460 13.15 26.22 7.93
C LEU A 460 11.95 25.27 7.81
N LEU A 461 11.87 24.47 6.75
CA LEU A 461 10.83 23.46 6.60
C LEU A 461 10.91 22.39 7.71
N LEU A 462 12.10 21.82 7.93
CA LEU A 462 12.31 20.80 8.96
C LEU A 462 12.05 21.37 10.36
N LYS A 463 12.51 22.59 10.62
CA LYS A 463 12.30 23.33 11.87
C LYS A 463 10.81 23.59 12.12
N GLY A 464 10.10 24.08 11.11
CA GLY A 464 8.65 24.31 11.17
C GLY A 464 7.87 23.03 11.45
N ALA A 465 8.22 21.93 10.75
CA ALA A 465 7.62 20.62 11.00
C ALA A 465 7.90 20.10 12.42
N CYS A 466 9.12 20.26 12.94
CA CYS A 466 9.43 19.94 14.34
C CYS A 466 8.61 20.77 15.32
N LEU A 467 8.57 22.10 15.13
CA LEU A 467 7.83 23.01 16.00
C LEU A 467 6.33 22.73 16.01
N ARG A 468 5.75 22.32 14.87
CA ARG A 468 4.36 21.86 14.81
C ARG A 468 4.14 20.64 15.70
N GLN A 469 4.99 19.62 15.57
CA GLN A 469 4.92 18.41 16.40
C GLN A 469 5.15 18.71 17.90
N MET A 470 5.95 19.74 18.22
CA MET A 470 6.16 20.24 19.58
C MET A 470 5.02 21.14 20.10
N GLN A 471 3.98 21.39 19.29
CA GLN A 471 2.85 22.27 19.64
C GLN A 471 3.26 23.74 19.87
N HIS A 472 4.21 24.25 19.08
CA HIS A 472 4.61 25.65 19.03
C HIS A 472 4.13 26.32 17.73
N PRO A 473 2.82 26.60 17.58
CA PRO A 473 2.22 26.91 16.29
C PRO A 473 2.73 28.22 15.68
N LEU A 474 2.91 29.27 16.47
CA LEU A 474 3.35 30.58 15.96
C LEU A 474 4.77 30.51 15.37
N LEU A 475 5.68 29.84 16.07
CA LEU A 475 7.06 29.64 15.59
C LEU A 475 7.11 28.71 14.37
N ALA A 476 6.25 27.68 14.36
CA ALA A 476 6.12 26.80 13.21
C ALA A 476 5.65 27.58 11.97
N GLU A 477 4.58 28.37 12.11
CA GLU A 477 4.04 29.22 11.05
C GLU A 477 5.08 30.20 10.52
N GLU A 478 5.82 30.86 11.42
CA GLU A 478 6.88 31.79 11.04
C GLU A 478 7.94 31.11 10.15
N CYS A 479 8.44 29.94 10.58
CA CYS A 479 9.42 29.18 9.80
C CYS A 479 8.86 28.81 8.42
N LEU A 480 7.63 28.28 8.37
CA LEU A 480 7.01 27.79 7.14
C LEU A 480 6.70 28.94 6.17
N ARG A 481 6.26 30.10 6.66
CA ARG A 481 6.06 31.29 5.82
C ARG A 481 7.38 31.85 5.29
N GLN A 482 8.46 31.79 6.06
CA GLN A 482 9.78 32.16 5.57
C GLN A 482 10.26 31.23 4.44
N VAL A 483 9.91 29.94 4.44
CA VAL A 483 10.17 29.06 3.29
C VAL A 483 9.55 29.62 2.02
N LEU A 484 8.27 30.01 2.07
CA LEU A 484 7.55 30.57 0.91
C LEU A 484 8.16 31.89 0.42
N GLN A 485 8.72 32.71 1.31
CA GLN A 485 9.40 33.95 0.93
C GLN A 485 10.70 33.73 0.14
N LEU A 486 11.31 32.54 0.24
CA LEU A 486 12.54 32.18 -0.46
C LEU A 486 12.30 31.66 -1.90
N GLU A 487 11.05 31.63 -2.37
CA GLU A 487 10.67 31.02 -3.67
C GLU A 487 11.49 31.53 -4.85
N LYS A 488 11.76 32.84 -4.91
CA LYS A 488 12.54 33.45 -6.00
C LYS A 488 14.05 33.21 -5.89
N SER A 489 14.52 32.73 -4.75
CA SER A 489 15.96 32.56 -4.45
C SER A 489 16.41 31.11 -4.48
N VAL A 490 15.51 30.15 -4.22
CA VAL A 490 15.80 28.72 -4.33
C VAL A 490 16.04 28.33 -5.79
N LYS A 491 17.07 27.52 -6.01
CA LYS A 491 17.54 27.18 -7.35
C LYS A 491 16.98 25.86 -7.87
N GLU A 492 16.95 24.80 -7.06
CA GLU A 492 16.51 23.48 -7.54
C GLU A 492 15.48 22.80 -6.65
N ASP A 493 15.55 22.96 -5.32
CA ASP A 493 14.67 22.25 -4.37
C ASP A 493 13.26 22.89 -4.27
N THR A 494 12.59 23.07 -5.41
CA THR A 494 11.25 23.68 -5.51
C THR A 494 10.15 22.86 -4.86
N TYR A 495 10.41 21.59 -4.52
CA TYR A 495 9.48 20.76 -3.77
C TYR A 495 9.23 21.30 -2.34
N LEU A 496 10.13 22.14 -1.80
CA LEU A 496 10.01 22.70 -0.45
C LEU A 496 8.75 23.55 -0.27
N PHE A 497 8.31 24.29 -1.29
CA PHE A 497 7.16 25.20 -1.20
C PHE A 497 5.80 24.50 -1.07
N PRO A 498 5.44 23.54 -1.94
CA PRO A 498 4.19 22.81 -1.76
C PRO A 498 4.20 21.99 -0.46
N TYR A 499 5.36 21.47 -0.03
CA TYR A 499 5.47 20.78 1.26
C TYR A 499 5.30 21.74 2.46
N ALA A 500 5.88 22.95 2.43
CA ALA A 500 5.66 23.97 3.45
C ALA A 500 4.20 24.45 3.50
N THR A 501 3.55 24.55 2.34
CA THR A 501 2.13 24.90 2.22
C THR A 501 1.24 23.82 2.82
N VAL A 502 1.56 22.54 2.60
CA VAL A 502 0.86 21.42 3.25
C VAL A 502 1.10 21.42 4.76
N GLU A 503 2.31 21.72 5.23
CA GLU A 503 2.59 21.87 6.66
C GLU A 503 1.78 23.00 7.31
N LEU A 504 1.62 24.14 6.62
CA LEU A 504 0.71 25.21 7.06
C LEU A 504 -0.75 24.75 7.10
N ALA A 505 -1.17 23.93 6.14
CA ALA A 505 -2.51 23.35 6.14
C ALA A 505 -2.74 22.45 7.36
N LEU A 506 -1.77 21.60 7.68
CA LEU A 506 -1.82 20.69 8.82
C LEU A 506 -1.82 21.50 10.12
N LEU A 507 -0.99 22.54 10.21
CA LEU A 507 -0.97 23.45 11.36
C LEU A 507 -2.32 24.15 11.57
N ALA A 508 -2.95 24.65 10.50
CA ALA A 508 -4.29 25.24 10.57
C ALA A 508 -5.33 24.20 11.01
N GLY A 509 -5.22 22.96 10.53
CA GLY A 509 -6.05 21.83 10.95
C GLY A 509 -5.89 21.49 12.44
N ASP A 510 -4.65 21.47 12.94
CA ASP A 510 -4.31 21.23 14.35
C ASP A 510 -4.91 22.33 15.26
N GLN A 511 -5.06 23.55 14.75
CA GLN A 511 -5.72 24.68 15.43
C GLN A 511 -7.25 24.71 15.26
N GLY A 512 -7.83 23.79 14.49
CA GLY A 512 -9.27 23.72 14.23
C GLY A 512 -9.77 24.61 13.10
N ASP A 513 -8.90 25.32 12.37
CA ASP A 513 -9.28 26.12 11.20
C ASP A 513 -9.33 25.25 9.93
N ILE A 514 -10.45 24.52 9.80
CA ILE A 514 -10.68 23.58 8.71
C ILE A 514 -10.75 24.28 7.35
N GLN A 515 -11.30 25.49 7.28
CA GLN A 515 -11.44 26.20 6.00
C GLN A 515 -10.09 26.68 5.49
N LEU A 516 -9.25 27.22 6.38
CA LEU A 516 -7.89 27.62 6.04
C LEU A 516 -7.04 26.41 5.65
N ALA A 517 -7.15 25.29 6.38
CA ALA A 517 -6.49 24.04 6.04
C ALA A 517 -6.84 23.55 4.62
N ILE A 518 -8.14 23.50 4.28
CA ILE A 518 -8.60 23.14 2.93
C ILE A 518 -8.05 24.13 1.89
N GLY A 519 -8.04 25.43 2.20
CA GLY A 519 -7.48 26.47 1.35
C GLY A 519 -6.03 26.20 0.96
N PHE A 520 -5.16 25.95 1.96
CA PHE A 520 -3.75 25.63 1.72
C PHE A 520 -3.56 24.31 0.97
N LEU A 521 -4.34 23.26 1.27
CA LEU A 521 -4.25 21.98 0.54
C LEU A 521 -4.62 22.13 -0.95
N GLU A 522 -5.65 22.92 -1.25
CA GLU A 522 -6.05 23.19 -2.63
C GLU A 522 -5.06 24.11 -3.35
N ASP A 523 -4.45 25.07 -2.64
CA ASP A 523 -3.37 25.92 -3.14
C ASP A 523 -2.13 25.09 -3.53
N ALA A 524 -1.63 24.27 -2.60
CA ALA A 524 -0.49 23.38 -2.80
C ALA A 524 -0.65 22.48 -4.04
N LYS A 525 -1.89 22.02 -4.29
CA LYS A 525 -2.26 21.12 -5.39
C LYS A 525 -2.47 21.80 -6.73
N LYS A 526 -2.84 23.09 -6.75
CA LYS A 526 -3.17 23.83 -7.98
C LYS A 526 -2.02 24.68 -8.49
N ASN A 527 -1.25 25.28 -7.58
CA ASN A 527 -0.30 26.34 -7.90
C ASN A 527 1.15 25.85 -8.02
N TYR A 528 1.44 24.62 -7.59
CA TYR A 528 2.77 23.99 -7.76
C TYR A 528 2.69 22.76 -8.67
N THR A 529 3.63 22.64 -9.62
CA THR A 529 3.72 21.47 -10.53
C THR A 529 5.18 21.21 -10.92
N GLY A 530 5.49 19.98 -11.36
CA GLY A 530 6.80 19.64 -11.93
C GLY A 530 7.93 19.49 -10.92
N TYR A 531 7.62 19.48 -9.62
CA TYR A 531 8.60 19.32 -8.55
C TYR A 531 8.84 17.83 -8.19
N LEU A 532 9.97 17.54 -7.55
CA LEU A 532 10.28 16.19 -7.09
C LEU A 532 9.26 15.72 -6.05
N LEU A 533 8.83 14.45 -6.15
CA LEU A 533 7.86 13.84 -5.23
C LEU A 533 6.41 14.40 -5.32
N GLU A 534 6.08 15.17 -6.36
CA GLU A 534 4.72 15.71 -6.59
C GLU A 534 3.62 14.66 -6.46
N SER A 535 3.78 13.50 -7.10
CA SER A 535 2.76 12.43 -7.02
C SER A 535 2.53 11.99 -5.59
N ARG A 536 3.59 11.83 -4.79
CA ARG A 536 3.52 11.40 -3.39
C ARG A 536 2.81 12.44 -2.53
N LEU A 537 3.12 13.73 -2.71
CA LEU A 537 2.43 14.79 -1.98
C LEU A 537 0.95 14.85 -2.35
N HIS A 538 0.60 14.66 -3.62
CA HIS A 538 -0.79 14.64 -4.06
C HIS A 538 -1.63 13.51 -3.44
N PHE A 539 -1.03 12.34 -3.15
CA PHE A 539 -1.71 11.30 -2.38
C PHE A 539 -2.06 11.79 -0.96
N ARG A 540 -1.11 12.46 -0.29
CA ARG A 540 -1.33 13.01 1.06
C ARG A 540 -2.39 14.10 1.08
N ILE A 541 -2.25 15.09 0.19
CA ILE A 541 -3.24 16.15 0.02
C ILE A 541 -4.63 15.57 -0.24
N HIS A 542 -4.73 14.55 -1.10
CA HIS A 542 -6.02 13.91 -1.36
C HIS A 542 -6.61 13.27 -0.11
N SER A 543 -5.80 12.50 0.63
CA SER A 543 -6.24 11.85 1.86
C SER A 543 -6.71 12.86 2.91
N ASP A 544 -5.93 13.91 3.15
CA ASP A 544 -6.26 14.95 4.13
C ASP A 544 -7.52 15.72 3.73
N LEU A 545 -7.69 16.05 2.44
CA LEU A 545 -8.92 16.67 1.94
C LEU A 545 -10.15 15.77 2.14
N MET A 546 -10.02 14.45 1.98
CA MET A 546 -11.15 13.54 2.23
C MET A 546 -11.57 13.56 3.71
N VAL A 547 -10.61 13.60 4.63
CA VAL A 547 -10.86 13.73 6.06
C VAL A 547 -11.54 15.06 6.39
N LEU A 548 -10.95 16.18 5.96
CA LEU A 548 -11.42 17.53 6.31
C LEU A 548 -12.77 17.89 5.69
N THR A 549 -13.06 17.44 4.47
CA THR A 549 -14.32 17.78 3.78
C THR A 549 -15.51 16.92 4.22
N GLY A 550 -15.31 15.95 5.12
CA GLY A 550 -16.39 15.08 5.59
C GLY A 550 -17.10 14.32 4.46
N LYS A 551 -16.42 14.09 3.32
CA LYS A 551 -16.96 13.28 2.22
C LYS A 551 -17.21 11.83 2.62
N ASN A 552 -16.84 11.43 3.83
CA ASN A 552 -17.26 10.19 4.48
C ASN A 552 -18.68 10.23 5.11
N ASN A 553 -19.29 11.40 5.38
CA ASN A 553 -20.53 11.44 6.19
C ASN A 553 -21.85 11.71 5.44
N ASN A 554 -21.86 12.45 4.31
CA ASN A 554 -23.14 12.97 3.79
C ASN A 554 -23.53 12.62 2.34
N HIS A 555 -22.60 12.22 1.47
CA HIS A 555 -22.95 11.88 0.08
C HIS A 555 -23.33 10.40 -0.11
N THR A 556 -22.75 9.50 0.68
CA THR A 556 -22.96 8.05 0.59
C THR A 556 -24.24 7.59 1.26
N MET A 557 -24.60 8.16 2.41
CA MET A 557 -25.89 7.86 3.06
C MET A 557 -27.09 8.28 2.20
N LYS A 558 -27.02 9.42 1.50
CA LYS A 558 -28.12 9.84 0.59
C LYS A 558 -28.20 8.98 -0.67
N LYS A 559 -27.08 8.53 -1.23
CA LYS A 559 -27.07 7.67 -2.42
C LYS A 559 -27.54 6.25 -2.10
N HIS A 560 -27.05 5.64 -1.02
CA HIS A 560 -27.51 4.31 -0.60
C HIS A 560 -28.95 4.30 -0.07
N ARG A 561 -29.40 5.37 0.59
CA ARG A 561 -30.82 5.48 0.99
C ARG A 561 -31.72 5.66 -0.23
N ASN A 562 -31.30 6.39 -1.25
CA ASN A 562 -32.06 6.54 -2.49
C ASN A 562 -32.05 5.27 -3.34
N ASP A 563 -30.93 4.57 -3.46
CA ASP A 563 -30.85 3.29 -4.18
C ASP A 563 -31.69 2.20 -3.48
N HIS A 564 -31.63 2.14 -2.14
CA HIS A 564 -32.46 1.21 -1.36
C HIS A 564 -33.96 1.57 -1.41
N LEU A 565 -34.32 2.86 -1.45
CA LEU A 565 -35.72 3.30 -1.62
C LEU A 565 -36.24 3.03 -3.04
N LEU A 566 -35.42 3.19 -4.07
CA LEU A 566 -35.77 2.83 -5.45
C LEU A 566 -35.98 1.31 -5.59
N GLU A 567 -35.11 0.49 -5.00
CA GLU A 567 -35.24 -0.97 -5.02
C GLU A 567 -36.47 -1.47 -4.25
N THR A 568 -36.86 -0.78 -3.18
CA THR A 568 -38.08 -1.12 -2.40
C THR A 568 -39.36 -0.68 -3.12
N ALA A 569 -39.33 0.44 -3.86
CA ALA A 569 -40.46 0.90 -4.66
C ALA A 569 -40.73 -0.01 -5.89
N ILE A 570 -39.68 -0.60 -6.47
CA ILE A 570 -39.79 -1.58 -7.57
C ILE A 570 -40.33 -2.93 -7.07
N ALA A 571 -40.06 -3.30 -5.80
CA ALA A 571 -40.58 -4.52 -5.19
C ALA A 571 -42.07 -4.44 -4.80
N ASN A 572 -42.61 -3.24 -4.53
CA ASN A 572 -43.98 -3.06 -4.01
C ASN A 572 -45.04 -2.72 -5.08
N ASN A 573 -44.68 -2.52 -6.35
CA ASN A 573 -45.62 -2.18 -7.43
C ASN A 573 -46.12 -3.38 -8.25
N SER A 574 -46.22 -4.57 -7.63
CA SER A 574 -47.01 -5.68 -8.13
C SER A 574 -48.47 -5.57 -7.66
N VAL A 575 -49.15 -4.49 -8.05
CA VAL A 575 -50.61 -4.38 -7.88
C VAL A 575 -51.31 -4.89 -9.14
N ILE A 576 -52.15 -5.89 -8.91
CA ILE A 576 -53.00 -6.61 -9.85
C ILE A 576 -53.83 -5.62 -10.67
N ILE A 577 -53.62 -5.56 -11.99
CA ILE A 577 -54.57 -4.95 -12.92
C ILE A 577 -55.47 -6.09 -13.43
N ALA A 578 -56.70 -6.11 -12.93
CA ALA A 578 -57.77 -6.97 -13.45
C ALA A 578 -58.09 -6.56 -14.89
N GLY A 579 -58.11 -7.54 -15.80
CA GLY A 579 -58.44 -7.34 -17.22
C GLY A 579 -59.92 -6.96 -17.42
N PRO A 580 -60.25 -6.13 -18.43
CA PRO A 580 -61.63 -5.75 -18.69
C PRO A 580 -62.40 -6.90 -19.37
N SER A 581 -63.62 -7.12 -18.90
CA SER A 581 -64.57 -8.11 -19.40
C SER A 581 -65.05 -7.75 -20.81
N ALA A 582 -65.12 -8.74 -21.69
CA ALA A 582 -65.81 -8.62 -22.95
C ALA A 582 -67.31 -8.84 -22.75
N ASP A 583 -68.13 -7.79 -22.93
CA ASP A 583 -69.45 -7.91 -23.58
C ASP A 583 -70.15 -6.55 -23.85
N LYS A 584 -70.55 -6.37 -25.12
CA LYS A 584 -71.54 -5.45 -25.73
C LYS A 584 -71.14 -3.95 -25.81
N ILE A 585 -71.25 -3.26 -26.95
CA ILE A 585 -72.46 -2.94 -27.72
C ILE A 585 -72.15 -2.53 -29.18
N LYS A 586 -72.94 -3.08 -30.13
CA LYS A 586 -73.49 -2.59 -31.42
C LYS A 586 -72.81 -1.42 -32.17
N ILE A 587 -72.51 -1.60 -33.48
CA ILE A 587 -73.44 -1.43 -34.64
C ILE A 587 -73.08 -2.50 -35.67
#